data_AF-A0A7C0WGP9-F1
#
_entry.id   AF-A0A7C0WGP9-F1
#
_cell.length_a   1.000
_cell.length_b   1.000
_cell.length_c   1.000
_cell.angle_alpha   90.00
_cell.angle_beta   90.00
_cell.angle_gamma   90.00
#
_symmetry.space_group_name_H-M   'P 1'
#
loop_
_entity.id
_entity.type
_entity.pdbx_description
1 polymer ?
#
loop_
_entity_poly.entity_id
_entity_poly.type
_entity_poly.pdbx_seq_one_letter_code
_entity_poly.pdbx_strand_id
1 'polypeptide(L)'
;MAISLKKIGKTYVGEIGNLDLSEPPDAETVEALLERLCAHATQPEFIHARRWRPGDIVMRDNRRAMRRATPCGFSKYERTMHRTTIKGAAPQQAAAA
;
A
#
# COMPACT_ATOMS: atom_id res chain seq x y z
N MET A 1 -15.46 -9.30 12.30
CA MET A 1 -15.16 -8.01 11.63
C MET A 1 -15.78 -7.96 10.24
N ALA A 2 -16.48 -6.89 9.90
CA ALA A 2 -16.94 -6.61 8.54
C ALA A 2 -16.16 -5.41 7.98
N ILE A 3 -15.46 -5.60 6.87
CA ILE A 3 -14.83 -4.49 6.13
C ILE A 3 -15.74 -4.21 4.94
N SER A 4 -16.38 -3.03 4.93
CA SER A 4 -17.14 -2.56 3.78
C SER A 4 -16.26 -1.59 3.00
N LEU A 5 -15.98 -1.92 1.75
CA LEU A 5 -15.24 -1.03 0.85
C LEU A 5 -16.25 -0.34 -0.06
N LYS A 6 -16.36 0.98 0.09
CA LYS A 6 -17.21 1.82 -0.75
C LYS A 6 -16.33 2.68 -1.62
N LYS A 7 -16.56 2.63 -2.93
CA LYS A 7 -15.93 3.57 -3.87
C LYS A 7 -16.69 4.89 -3.82
N ILE A 8 -16.01 5.96 -3.44
CA ILE A 8 -16.54 7.33 -3.45
C ILE A 8 -15.75 8.10 -4.51
N GLY A 9 -16.34 8.26 -5.70
CA GLY A 9 -15.69 8.88 -6.85
C GLY A 9 -14.44 8.12 -7.29
N LYS A 10 -13.26 8.76 -7.20
CA LYS A 10 -11.95 8.16 -7.52
C LYS A 10 -11.25 7.54 -6.29
N THR A 11 -11.88 7.56 -5.13
CA THR A 11 -11.30 7.10 -3.86
C THR A 11 -12.07 5.88 -3.35
N TYR A 12 -11.37 4.97 -2.68
CA TYR A 12 -11.99 3.88 -1.94
C TYR A 12 -11.94 4.24 -0.45
N VAL A 13 -13.09 4.14 0.22
CA VAL A 13 -13.20 4.27 1.67
C VAL A 13 -13.53 2.89 2.22
N GLY A 14 -12.66 2.39 3.10
CA GLY A 14 -12.91 1.18 3.87
C GLY A 14 -13.50 1.55 5.22
N GLU A 15 -14.67 1.02 5.52
CA GLU A 15 -15.28 1.08 6.84
C GLU A 15 -15.05 -0.27 7.53
N ILE A 16 -14.41 -0.25 8.70
CA ILE A 16 -14.21 -1.44 9.52
C ILE A 16 -15.21 -1.35 10.67
N GLY A 17 -16.28 -2.13 10.58
CA GLY A 17 -17.27 -2.22 11.65
C GLY A 17 -16.79 -3.13 12.78
N ASN A 18 -17.21 -2.82 14.01
CA ASN A 18 -16.98 -3.60 15.23
C ASN A 18 -15.49 -3.78 15.57
N LEU A 19 -14.67 -2.75 15.34
CA LEU A 19 -13.31 -2.68 15.82
C LEU A 19 -13.16 -1.40 16.65
N ASP A 20 -12.97 -1.57 17.95
CA ASP A 20 -12.57 -0.47 18.82
C ASP A 20 -11.06 -0.27 18.67
N LEU A 21 -10.65 0.95 18.32
CA LEU A 21 -9.24 1.34 18.19
C LEU A 21 -8.81 2.29 19.33
N SER A 22 -9.68 2.53 20.32
CA SER A 22 -9.32 3.27 21.52
C SER A 22 -8.32 2.51 22.39
N GLU A 23 -8.34 1.18 22.30
CA GLU A 23 -7.34 0.28 22.86
C GLU A 23 -6.64 -0.52 21.75
N PRO A 24 -5.39 -0.99 21.97
CA PRO A 24 -4.72 -1.85 21.01
C PRO A 24 -5.50 -3.18 20.86
N PRO A 25 -5.92 -3.56 19.64
CA PRO A 25 -6.53 -4.87 19.43
C PRO A 25 -5.55 -6.00 19.71
N ASP A 26 -6.08 -7.18 20.03
CA ASP A 26 -5.28 -8.39 20.19
C ASP A 26 -4.56 -8.80 18.89
N ALA A 27 -3.53 -9.62 19.02
CA ALA A 27 -2.66 -9.98 17.90
C ALA A 27 -3.41 -10.71 16.77
N GLU A 28 -4.40 -11.56 17.10
CA GLU A 28 -5.18 -12.31 16.12
C GLU A 28 -6.07 -11.36 15.30
N THR A 29 -6.70 -10.40 15.97
CA THR A 29 -7.47 -9.33 15.31
C THR A 29 -6.60 -8.47 14.40
N VAL A 30 -5.38 -8.11 14.84
CA VAL A 30 -4.42 -7.36 14.01
C VAL A 30 -4.02 -8.13 12.76
N GLU A 31 -3.67 -9.41 12.90
CA GLU A 31 -3.25 -10.26 11.80
C GLU A 31 -4.38 -10.43 10.77
N ALA A 32 -5.58 -10.79 11.23
CA ALA A 32 -6.75 -10.94 10.37
C ALA A 32 -7.12 -9.63 9.63
N LEU A 33 -6.95 -8.48 10.28
CA LEU A 33 -7.18 -7.19 9.65
C LEU A 33 -6.13 -6.90 8.58
N LEU A 34 -4.84 -7.08 8.90
CA LEU A 34 -3.74 -6.84 7.97
C LEU A 34 -3.84 -7.74 6.75
N GLU A 35 -4.16 -9.02 6.95
CA GLU A 35 -4.35 -9.98 5.86
C GLU A 35 -5.44 -9.49 4.89
N ARG A 36 -6.62 -9.11 5.41
CA ARG A 36 -7.73 -8.64 4.58
C ARG A 36 -7.42 -7.34 3.86
N LEU A 37 -6.82 -6.37 4.53
CA LEU A 37 -6.44 -5.09 3.91
C LEU A 37 -5.37 -5.29 2.83
N CYS A 38 -4.36 -6.11 3.10
CA CYS A 38 -3.31 -6.43 2.13
C CYS A 38 -3.87 -7.21 0.94
N ALA A 39 -4.74 -8.20 1.16
CA ALA A 39 -5.40 -8.97 0.11
C ALA A 39 -6.20 -8.06 -0.84
N HIS A 40 -6.97 -7.11 -0.30
CA HIS A 40 -7.68 -6.14 -1.13
C HIS A 40 -6.73 -5.19 -1.86
N ALA A 41 -5.81 -4.53 -1.15
CA ALA A 41 -4.93 -3.51 -1.71
C ALA A 41 -3.93 -4.05 -2.76
N THR A 42 -3.76 -5.37 -2.84
CA THR A 42 -2.89 -6.06 -3.81
C THR A 42 -3.65 -6.82 -4.90
N GLN A 43 -4.96 -6.58 -5.06
CA GLN A 43 -5.71 -7.12 -6.20
C GLN A 43 -5.13 -6.61 -7.54
N PRO A 44 -5.18 -7.41 -8.63
CA PRO A 44 -4.55 -7.07 -9.91
C PRO A 44 -4.93 -5.70 -10.49
N GLU A 45 -6.16 -5.25 -10.26
CA GLU A 45 -6.66 -3.94 -10.72
C GLU A 45 -5.98 -2.74 -10.05
N PHE A 46 -5.39 -2.93 -8.86
CA PHE A 46 -4.63 -1.88 -8.14
C PHE A 46 -3.12 -1.97 -8.39
N ILE A 47 -2.66 -2.94 -9.18
CA ILE A 47 -1.23 -3.17 -9.43
C ILE A 47 -0.81 -2.50 -10.74
N HIS A 48 0.16 -1.59 -10.64
CA HIS A 48 0.95 -1.14 -11.77
C HIS A 48 2.31 -1.86 -11.80
N ALA A 49 2.53 -2.73 -12.79
CA ALA A 49 3.77 -3.47 -12.97
C ALA A 49 4.63 -2.87 -14.10
N ARG A 50 5.79 -2.29 -13.74
CA ARG A 50 6.74 -1.69 -14.70
C ARG A 50 7.86 -2.67 -15.04
N ARG A 51 8.02 -2.98 -16.33
CA ARG A 51 9.24 -3.59 -16.86
C ARG A 51 10.27 -2.50 -17.13
N TRP A 52 11.35 -2.51 -16.37
CA TRP A 52 12.42 -1.51 -16.45
C TRP A 52 13.16 -1.57 -17.78
N ARG A 53 13.50 -0.40 -18.31
CA ARG A 53 14.44 -0.20 -19.41
C ARG A 53 15.52 0.81 -19.00
N PRO A 54 16.74 0.75 -19.55
CA PRO A 54 17.73 1.80 -19.34
C PRO A 54 17.15 3.18 -19.67
N GLY A 55 17.38 4.16 -18.79
CA GLY A 55 16.83 5.52 -18.91
C GLY A 55 15.45 5.72 -18.29
N ASP A 56 14.73 4.68 -17.88
CA ASP A 56 13.45 4.84 -17.18
C ASP A 56 13.64 5.58 -15.84
N ILE A 57 12.83 6.62 -15.61
CA ILE A 57 12.70 7.29 -14.32
C ILE A 57 11.28 7.10 -13.82
N VAL A 58 11.13 6.64 -12.58
CA VAL A 58 9.83 6.50 -11.92
C VAL A 58 9.82 7.38 -10.69
N MET A 59 8.88 8.32 -10.66
CA MET A 59 8.49 9.04 -9.45
C MET A 59 7.27 8.35 -8.86
N ARG A 60 7.26 8.14 -7.54
CA ARG A 60 6.11 7.62 -6.82
C ARG A 60 5.83 8.46 -5.58
N ASP A 61 4.56 8.65 -5.28
CA ASP A 61 4.12 9.20 -4.01
C ASP A 61 4.03 8.08 -2.96
N ASN A 62 4.96 8.08 -2.00
CA ASN A 62 4.98 7.08 -0.92
C ASN A 62 3.76 7.18 0.02
N ARG A 63 2.99 8.27 -0.01
CA ARG A 63 1.79 8.45 0.83
C ARG A 63 0.57 7.71 0.29
N ARG A 64 0.62 7.25 -0.97
CA ARG A 64 -0.55 6.72 -1.69
C ARG A 64 -0.35 5.33 -2.28
N ALA A 65 0.88 4.81 -2.26
CA ALA A 65 1.19 3.55 -2.92
C ALA A 65 2.14 2.69 -2.09
N MET A 66 1.81 1.39 -2.02
CA MET A 66 2.75 0.35 -1.62
C MET A 66 3.56 -0.10 -2.84
N ARG A 67 4.74 -0.70 -2.61
CA ARG A 67 5.57 -1.24 -3.70
C ARG A 67 6.42 -2.40 -3.24
N ARG A 68 6.61 -3.36 -4.16
CA ARG A 68 7.47 -4.53 -3.98
C ARG A 68 8.37 -4.69 -5.20
N ALA A 69 9.63 -5.08 -4.97
CA ALA A 69 10.50 -5.48 -6.06
C ALA A 69 10.13 -6.91 -6.51
N THR A 70 10.02 -7.13 -7.81
CA THR A 70 9.88 -8.48 -8.36
C THR A 70 11.24 -9.18 -8.39
N PRO A 71 11.30 -10.50 -8.15
CA PRO A 71 12.52 -11.27 -8.33
C PRO A 71 13.04 -11.13 -9.76
N CYS A 72 14.33 -10.87 -9.94
CA CYS A 72 14.94 -10.74 -11.27
C CYS A 72 16.12 -11.71 -11.48
N GLY A 73 16.10 -12.88 -10.83
CA GLY A 73 17.17 -13.87 -10.94
C GLY A 73 18.50 -13.34 -10.43
N PHE A 74 18.50 -12.81 -9.19
CA PHE A 74 19.62 -12.11 -8.57
C PHE A 74 20.93 -12.92 -8.49
N SER A 75 20.88 -14.23 -8.68
CA SER A 75 22.07 -15.09 -8.76
C SER A 75 22.78 -15.02 -10.11
N LYS A 76 22.10 -14.59 -11.17
CA LYS A 76 22.62 -14.57 -12.56
C LYS A 76 22.78 -13.17 -13.12
N TYR A 77 21.97 -12.22 -12.67
CA TYR A 77 21.90 -10.88 -13.26
C TYR A 77 22.12 -9.81 -12.19
N GLU A 78 22.91 -8.79 -12.54
CA GLU A 78 23.08 -7.59 -11.74
C GLU A 78 21.94 -6.59 -12.02
N ARG A 79 21.50 -5.88 -10.97
CA ARG A 79 20.50 -4.81 -11.09
C ARG A 79 20.89 -3.61 -10.24
N THR A 80 21.37 -2.56 -10.89
CA THR A 80 21.73 -1.29 -10.25
C THR A 80 20.63 -0.25 -10.45
N MET A 81 20.24 0.42 -9.38
CA MET A 81 19.24 1.47 -9.38
C MET A 81 19.68 2.64 -8.50
N HIS A 82 19.58 3.86 -9.02
CA HIS A 82 19.79 5.06 -8.24
C HIS A 82 18.46 5.55 -7.68
N ARG A 83 18.44 5.96 -6.41
CA ARG A 83 17.24 6.44 -5.73
C ARG A 83 17.55 7.66 -4.91
N THR A 84 16.72 8.69 -5.05
CA THR A 84 16.59 9.78 -4.09
C THR A 84 15.20 9.77 -3.47
N THR A 85 15.04 10.39 -2.31
CA THR A 85 13.76 10.47 -1.58
C THR A 85 13.59 11.87 -1.01
N ILE A 86 12.41 12.45 -1.22
CA ILE A 86 12.04 13.74 -0.65
C ILE A 86 11.37 13.49 0.71
N LYS A 87 11.80 14.21 1.75
CA LYS A 87 11.22 14.12 3.10
C LYS A 87 9.76 14.59 3.07
N GLY A 88 8.86 13.79 3.64
CA GLY A 88 7.45 14.17 3.81
C GLY A 88 7.19 14.91 5.12
N ALA A 89 6.01 15.49 5.23
CA ALA A 89 5.46 15.96 6.51
C ALA A 89 4.82 14.79 7.27
N ALA A 90 4.50 15.01 8.55
CA ALA A 90 3.72 14.06 9.34
C ALA A 90 2.35 13.79 8.69
N PRO A 91 1.81 12.56 8.79
CA PRO A 91 0.46 12.27 8.33
C PRO A 91 -0.55 13.16 9.07
N GLN A 92 -1.48 13.75 8.33
CA GLN A 92 -2.64 14.45 8.89
C GLN A 92 -3.84 13.54 8.76
N GLN A 93 -4.63 13.41 9.82
CA GLN A 93 -5.95 12.80 9.72
C GLN A 93 -6.81 13.66 8.80
N ALA A 94 -7.56 13.02 7.91
CA ALA A 94 -8.56 13.73 7.14
C ALA A 94 -9.59 14.34 8.09
N ALA A 95 -9.97 15.60 7.88
CA ALA A 95 -11.11 16.17 8.58
C ALA A 95 -12.33 15.28 8.31
N ALA A 96 -13.06 14.91 9.37
CA ALA A 96 -14.31 14.19 9.22
C ALA A 96 -15.25 15.02 8.34
N ALA A 97 -15.74 14.40 7.26
CA ALA A 97 -16.72 15.00 6.35
C ALA A 97 -18.13 14.74 6.85
#